data_AF-A0A948WLN5-F1
#
_entry.id   AF-A0A948WLN5-F1
#
_cell.length_a   1.000
_cell.length_b   1.000
_cell.length_c   1.000
_cell.angle_alpha   90.00
_cell.angle_beta   90.00
_cell.angle_gamma   90.00
#
_symmetry.space_group_name_H-M   'P 1'
#
loop_
_entity.id
_entity.type
_entity.pdbx_description
1 polymer ?
#
loop_
_entity_poly.entity_id
_entity_poly.type
_entity_poly.pdbx_seq_one_letter_code
_entity_poly.pdbx_strand_id
1 'polypeptide(L)'
;MSTNDELAALRNEIDEIDRGIVELLARRLDVCRRVAEVKSKSATTIIQPERVRQVLTSRRQWAIDKGIDADFAEQIFRTLLSETHRIEVAIERSEAAPVKVAEPNGDTELDTVACRIDHVVVAVVDIDAARTFFAQMGFRVEPTDDPAMFLAEAGGVTVVLLGAGDDPAVRAHLDEYGSGVQHIAIEVLNAGFTQQALARTGVPLLTDVIVDQDGHEQLFTVLDPATGVQLGFISRTGHRLPMSSHNVRALFTALHR
;
A
#
# COMPACT_ATOMS: atom_id res chain seq x y z
N MET A 1 -25.22 15.12 -27.61
CA MET A 1 -23.94 14.41 -27.55
C MET A 1 -24.24 12.95 -27.27
N SER A 2 -23.49 12.02 -27.86
CA SER A 2 -23.57 10.62 -27.46
C SER A 2 -22.84 10.43 -26.13
N THR A 3 -23.17 9.37 -25.38
CA THR A 3 -22.46 9.02 -24.13
C THR A 3 -20.95 8.86 -24.35
N ASN A 4 -20.53 8.40 -25.54
CA ASN A 4 -19.11 8.32 -25.90
C ASN A 4 -18.46 9.69 -26.05
N ASP A 5 -19.17 10.69 -26.59
CA ASP A 5 -18.65 12.05 -26.73
C ASP A 5 -18.51 12.74 -25.37
N GLU A 6 -19.45 12.49 -24.46
CA GLU A 6 -19.39 12.98 -23.07
C GLU A 6 -18.20 12.38 -22.32
N LEU A 7 -18.00 11.06 -22.42
CA LEU A 7 -16.85 10.38 -21.82
C LEU A 7 -15.52 10.88 -22.40
N ALA A 8 -15.46 11.11 -23.71
CA ALA A 8 -14.26 11.64 -24.34
C ALA A 8 -13.92 13.05 -23.83
N ALA A 9 -14.94 13.92 -23.69
CA ALA A 9 -14.75 15.26 -23.15
C ALA A 9 -14.23 15.25 -21.71
N LEU A 10 -14.81 14.42 -20.84
CA LEU A 10 -14.37 14.29 -19.44
C LEU A 10 -12.94 13.71 -19.33
N ARG A 11 -12.59 12.75 -20.20
CA ARG A 11 -11.22 12.21 -20.25
C ARG A 11 -10.20 13.28 -20.66
N ASN A 12 -10.54 14.12 -21.64
CA ASN A 12 -9.67 15.24 -22.01
C ASN A 12 -9.51 16.24 -20.85
N GLU A 13 -10.57 16.48 -20.06
CA GLU A 13 -10.47 17.33 -18.87
C GLU A 13 -9.53 16.73 -17.82
N ILE A 14 -9.59 15.42 -17.60
CA ILE A 14 -8.65 14.68 -16.73
C ILE A 14 -7.22 14.83 -17.26
N ASP A 15 -7.00 14.61 -18.56
CA ASP A 15 -5.66 14.71 -19.17
C ASP A 15 -5.03 16.12 -19.00
N GLU A 16 -5.84 17.17 -19.06
CA GLU A 16 -5.38 18.54 -18.80
C GLU A 16 -5.05 18.77 -17.32
N ILE A 17 -5.84 18.23 -16.39
CA ILE A 17 -5.55 18.27 -14.95
C ILE A 17 -4.24 17.52 -14.66
N ASP A 18 -4.07 16.34 -15.23
CA ASP A 18 -2.89 15.49 -15.03
C ASP A 18 -1.62 16.16 -15.55
N ARG A 19 -1.72 16.86 -16.69
CA ARG A 19 -0.63 17.72 -17.19
C ARG A 19 -0.27 18.81 -16.17
N GLY A 20 -1.28 19.48 -15.61
CA GLY A 20 -1.09 20.46 -14.55
C GLY A 20 -0.44 19.87 -13.29
N ILE A 21 -0.78 18.64 -12.90
CA ILE A 21 -0.13 17.93 -11.80
C ILE A 21 1.36 17.73 -12.10
N VAL A 22 1.72 17.27 -13.30
CA VAL A 22 3.13 17.09 -13.71
C VAL A 22 3.91 18.41 -13.64
N GLU A 23 3.33 19.50 -14.11
CA GLU A 23 3.94 20.84 -14.03
C GLU A 23 4.16 21.30 -12.58
N LEU A 24 3.16 21.07 -11.71
CA LEU A 24 3.26 21.39 -10.28
C LEU A 24 4.34 20.55 -9.59
N LEU A 25 4.47 19.28 -9.95
CA LEU A 25 5.54 18.40 -9.46
C LEU A 25 6.91 18.94 -9.89
N ALA A 26 7.09 19.28 -11.16
CA ALA A 26 8.35 19.84 -11.65
C ALA A 26 8.76 21.10 -10.88
N ARG A 27 7.81 22.04 -10.70
CA ARG A 27 8.03 23.26 -9.91
C ARG A 27 8.36 22.96 -8.45
N ARG A 28 7.64 22.02 -7.82
CA ARG A 28 7.90 21.62 -6.43
C ARG A 28 9.31 21.07 -6.27
N LEU A 29 9.75 20.19 -7.19
CA LEU A 29 11.08 19.59 -7.14
C LEU A 29 12.20 20.63 -7.37
N ASP A 30 12.00 21.61 -8.24
CA ASP A 30 12.94 22.74 -8.39
C ASP A 30 13.13 23.51 -7.06
N VAL A 31 12.02 23.84 -6.39
CA VAL A 31 12.06 24.48 -5.07
C VAL A 31 12.77 23.60 -4.05
N CYS A 32 12.53 22.29 -4.06
CA CYS A 32 13.22 21.34 -3.18
C CYS A 32 14.74 21.35 -3.38
N ARG A 33 15.24 21.41 -4.62
CA ARG A 33 16.69 21.53 -4.89
C ARG A 33 17.28 22.80 -4.31
N ARG A 34 16.60 23.93 -4.48
CA ARG A 34 17.01 25.21 -3.90
C ARG A 34 16.99 25.18 -2.37
N VAL A 35 16.03 24.48 -1.76
CA VAL A 35 16.00 24.24 -0.31
C VAL A 35 17.21 23.39 0.11
N ALA A 36 17.54 22.35 -0.65
CA ALA A 36 18.72 21.52 -0.40
C ALA A 36 20.02 22.32 -0.44
N GLU A 37 20.19 23.23 -1.41
CA GLU A 37 21.35 24.13 -1.51
C GLU A 37 21.46 25.12 -0.34
N VAL A 38 20.34 25.55 0.22
CA VAL A 38 20.33 26.41 1.42
C VAL A 38 20.67 25.57 2.65
N LYS A 39 20.11 24.36 2.75
CA LYS A 39 20.42 23.42 3.83
C LYS A 39 21.89 23.02 3.83
N SER A 40 22.52 22.72 2.69
CA SER A 40 23.94 22.33 2.65
C SER A 40 24.90 23.42 3.13
N LYS A 41 24.48 24.70 3.09
CA LYS A 41 25.24 25.85 3.59
C LYS A 41 25.05 26.10 5.09
N SER A 42 24.07 25.46 5.71
CA SER A 42 23.81 25.52 7.15
C SER A 42 24.06 24.12 7.74
N ALA A 43 24.46 23.96 8.99
CA ALA A 43 24.65 22.62 9.58
C ALA A 43 23.30 21.91 9.88
N THR A 44 22.33 22.05 8.99
CA THR A 44 20.95 21.58 9.17
C THR A 44 20.84 20.12 8.76
N THR A 45 20.23 19.29 9.61
CA THR A 45 19.98 17.88 9.28
C THR A 45 19.06 17.74 8.07
N ILE A 46 19.35 16.74 7.22
CA ILE A 46 18.58 16.42 6.01
C ILE A 46 17.11 16.17 6.37
N ILE A 47 16.88 15.34 7.40
CA ILE A 47 15.55 15.05 7.93
C ILE A 47 15.25 15.91 9.16
N GLN A 48 14.07 16.54 9.14
CA GLN A 48 13.50 17.29 10.26
C GLN A 48 12.13 16.68 10.61
N PRO A 49 12.05 15.77 11.61
CA PRO A 49 10.82 15.02 11.90
C PRO A 49 9.61 15.90 12.21
N GLU A 50 9.82 17.01 12.92
CA GLU A 50 8.76 17.98 13.20
C GLU A 50 8.18 18.59 11.92
N ARG A 51 9.04 18.93 10.96
CA ARG A 51 8.59 19.49 9.67
C ARG A 51 7.78 18.46 8.87
N VAL A 52 8.20 17.19 8.87
CA VAL A 52 7.46 16.11 8.23
C VAL A 52 6.06 15.98 8.86
N ARG A 53 5.97 15.92 10.19
CA ARG A 53 4.69 15.86 10.90
C ARG A 53 3.78 17.05 10.55
N GLN A 54 4.29 18.27 10.61
CA GLN A 54 3.54 19.48 10.25
C GLN A 54 3.03 19.46 8.82
N VAL A 55 3.86 19.04 7.86
CA VAL A 55 3.45 18.93 6.44
C VAL A 55 2.33 17.91 6.31
N LEU A 56 2.48 16.72 6.88
CA LEU A 56 1.43 15.69 6.75
C LEU A 56 0.13 16.12 7.42
N THR A 57 0.17 16.63 8.65
CA THR A 57 -1.02 17.12 9.36
C THR A 57 -1.73 18.23 8.57
N SER A 58 -1.00 19.21 8.04
CA SER A 58 -1.64 20.31 7.31
C SER A 58 -2.25 19.85 5.98
N ARG A 59 -1.63 18.87 5.30
CA ARG A 59 -2.11 18.35 4.02
C ARG A 59 -3.35 17.47 4.19
N ARG A 60 -3.41 16.68 5.26
CA ARG A 60 -4.64 16.00 5.68
C ARG A 60 -5.77 17.00 5.88
N GLN A 61 -5.52 18.10 6.61
CA GLN A 61 -6.55 19.11 6.83
C GLN A 61 -7.02 19.76 5.52
N TRP A 62 -6.10 20.11 4.63
CA TRP A 62 -6.48 20.67 3.32
C TRP A 62 -7.30 19.70 2.47
N ALA A 63 -7.02 18.40 2.55
CA ALA A 63 -7.80 17.37 1.88
C ALA A 63 -9.21 17.33 2.42
N ILE A 64 -9.37 17.29 3.76
CA ILE A 64 -10.67 17.33 4.44
C ILE A 64 -11.47 18.56 4.00
N ASP A 65 -10.85 19.75 4.02
CA ASP A 65 -11.50 21.02 3.63
C ASP A 65 -11.97 21.02 2.16
N LYS A 66 -11.42 20.13 1.32
CA LYS A 66 -11.74 19.98 -0.10
C LYS A 66 -12.57 18.73 -0.42
N GLY A 67 -12.98 17.96 0.59
CA GLY A 67 -13.71 16.71 0.40
C GLY A 67 -12.87 15.60 -0.25
N ILE A 68 -11.53 15.69 -0.14
CA ILE A 68 -10.60 14.66 -0.58
C ILE A 68 -10.31 13.74 0.62
N ASP A 69 -10.24 12.44 0.37
CA ASP A 69 -9.82 11.46 1.38
C ASP A 69 -8.44 11.84 1.98
N ALA A 70 -8.39 11.97 3.31
CA ALA A 70 -7.21 12.48 4.00
C ALA A 70 -6.03 11.49 3.93
N ASP A 71 -6.32 10.19 3.90
CA ASP A 71 -5.32 9.14 3.85
C ASP A 71 -4.73 9.04 2.44
N PHE A 72 -5.55 9.20 1.39
CA PHE A 72 -5.09 9.37 0.01
C PHE A 72 -4.15 10.56 -0.15
N ALA A 73 -4.55 11.73 0.35
CA ALA A 73 -3.71 12.91 0.29
C ALA A 73 -2.39 12.68 1.04
N GLU A 74 -2.44 12.11 2.24
CA GLU A 74 -1.25 11.77 3.00
C GLU A 74 -0.32 10.83 2.24
N GLN A 75 -0.84 9.78 1.61
CA GLN A 75 -0.05 8.84 0.78
C GLN A 75 0.69 9.56 -0.34
N ILE A 76 0.02 10.44 -1.08
CA ILE A 76 0.66 11.26 -2.11
C ILE A 76 1.80 12.09 -1.50
N PHE A 77 1.53 12.83 -0.41
CA PHE A 77 2.53 13.70 0.18
C PHE A 77 3.70 12.95 0.82
N ARG A 78 3.50 11.73 1.32
CA ARG A 78 4.59 10.84 1.76
C ARG A 78 5.48 10.45 0.59
N THR A 79 4.92 10.08 -0.56
CA THR A 79 5.70 9.81 -1.78
C THR A 79 6.50 11.04 -2.20
N LEU A 80 5.88 12.22 -2.18
CA LEU A 80 6.57 13.47 -2.51
C LEU A 80 7.70 13.83 -1.53
N LEU A 81 7.52 13.56 -0.23
CA LEU A 81 8.57 13.76 0.78
C LEU A 81 9.70 12.76 0.60
N SER A 82 9.39 11.50 0.33
CA SER A 82 10.38 10.45 0.02
C SER A 82 11.24 10.83 -1.19
N GLU A 83 10.60 11.27 -2.28
CA GLU A 83 11.31 11.71 -3.48
C GLU A 83 12.18 12.95 -3.23
N THR A 84 11.69 13.89 -2.41
CA THR A 84 12.48 15.06 -1.99
C THR A 84 13.76 14.63 -1.28
N HIS A 85 13.64 13.69 -0.33
CA HIS A 85 14.78 13.15 0.41
C HIS A 85 15.76 12.43 -0.53
N ARG A 86 15.26 11.60 -1.46
CA ARG A 86 16.09 10.92 -2.46
C ARG A 86 16.90 11.92 -3.29
N ILE A 87 16.29 13.02 -3.71
CA ILE A 87 16.97 14.08 -4.47
C ILE A 87 18.01 14.81 -3.61
N GLU A 88 17.68 15.16 -2.36
CA GLU A 88 18.64 15.79 -1.43
C GLU A 88 19.90 14.92 -1.27
N VAL A 89 19.73 13.62 -1.04
CA VAL A 89 20.85 12.65 -0.93
C VAL A 89 21.57 12.47 -2.27
N ALA A 90 20.85 12.45 -3.40
CA ALA A 90 21.47 12.30 -4.71
C ALA A 90 22.30 13.52 -5.13
N ILE A 91 22.02 14.72 -4.62
CA ILE A 91 22.88 15.90 -4.88
C ILE A 91 24.23 15.77 -4.17
N GLU A 92 24.25 15.16 -2.99
CA GLU A 92 25.50 14.87 -2.27
C GLU A 92 26.33 13.79 -2.97
N ARG A 93 25.68 12.90 -3.72
CA ARG A 93 26.32 11.83 -4.50
C ARG A 93 26.57 12.32 -5.93
N SER A 94 27.81 12.42 -6.36
CA SER A 94 28.17 12.93 -7.70
C SER A 94 27.90 11.94 -8.86
N GLU A 95 26.71 11.31 -8.88
CA GLU A 95 26.30 10.28 -9.85
C GLU A 95 25.43 10.87 -10.97
N ALA A 96 25.62 10.41 -12.20
CA ALA A 96 24.79 10.81 -13.33
C ALA A 96 23.39 10.16 -13.24
N ALA A 97 22.34 10.95 -13.48
CA ALA A 97 20.99 10.41 -13.53
C ALA A 97 20.85 9.46 -14.74
N PRO A 98 20.23 8.28 -14.56
CA PRO A 98 19.97 7.38 -15.67
C PRO A 98 18.98 8.02 -16.65
N VAL A 99 19.18 7.78 -17.95
CA VAL A 99 18.20 8.14 -18.98
C VAL A 99 17.03 7.17 -18.87
N LYS A 100 15.82 7.71 -18.72
CA LYS A 100 14.57 6.93 -18.73
C LYS A 100 13.82 7.25 -20.01
N VAL A 101 13.33 6.22 -20.70
CA VAL A 101 12.51 6.34 -21.91
C VAL A 101 11.10 5.85 -21.57
N ALA A 102 10.09 6.59 -22.02
CA ALA A 102 8.71 6.13 -21.97
C ALA A 102 8.47 5.18 -23.16
N GLU A 103 8.91 3.93 -23.01
CA GLU A 103 8.52 2.86 -23.94
C GLU A 103 7.28 2.16 -23.36
N PRO A 104 6.27 1.84 -24.19
CA PRO A 104 5.25 0.88 -23.79
C PRO A 104 5.97 -0.45 -23.70
N ASN A 105 6.49 -0.76 -22.51
CA ASN A 105 7.17 -2.01 -22.27
C ASN A 105 6.14 -3.14 -22.43
N GLY A 106 6.63 -4.38 -22.53
CA GLY A 106 5.76 -5.58 -22.45
C GLY A 106 5.15 -5.73 -21.06
N ASP A 107 4.48 -4.69 -20.58
CA ASP A 107 3.84 -4.56 -19.30
C ASP A 107 2.84 -5.70 -19.18
N THR A 108 3.09 -6.57 -18.21
CA THR A 108 2.19 -7.67 -17.93
C THR A 108 0.84 -7.11 -17.53
N GLU A 109 -0.24 -7.87 -17.68
CA GLU A 109 -1.56 -7.42 -17.22
C GLU A 109 -1.59 -7.07 -15.73
N LEU A 110 -0.73 -7.70 -14.93
CA LEU A 110 -0.56 -7.34 -13.52
C LEU A 110 0.13 -5.98 -13.35
N ASP A 111 1.10 -5.64 -14.19
CA ASP A 111 1.78 -4.33 -14.17
C ASP A 111 0.80 -3.17 -14.40
N THR A 112 -0.20 -3.39 -15.26
CA THR A 112 -1.26 -2.43 -15.54
C THR A 112 -2.14 -2.09 -14.32
N VAL A 113 -2.28 -3.01 -13.37
CA VAL A 113 -3.26 -2.87 -12.27
C VAL A 113 -2.66 -2.87 -10.87
N ALA A 114 -1.45 -3.39 -10.68
CA ALA A 114 -0.79 -3.42 -9.38
C ALA A 114 -0.36 -2.01 -8.94
N CYS A 115 -0.72 -1.65 -7.71
CA CYS A 115 -0.49 -0.31 -7.17
C CYS A 115 0.65 -0.29 -6.15
N ARG A 116 0.60 -1.18 -5.15
CA ARG A 116 1.59 -1.30 -4.07
C ARG A 116 1.34 -2.58 -3.25
N ILE A 117 2.23 -2.87 -2.32
CA ILE A 117 1.88 -3.73 -1.17
C ILE A 117 0.87 -2.97 -0.31
N ASP A 118 -0.31 -3.55 -0.09
CA ASP A 118 -1.35 -3.00 0.78
C ASP A 118 -1.03 -3.29 2.24
N HIS A 119 -0.77 -4.57 2.56
CA HIS A 119 -0.41 -5.02 3.90
C HIS A 119 0.34 -6.36 3.86
N VAL A 120 0.94 -6.70 4.99
CA VAL A 120 1.54 -8.02 5.23
C VAL A 120 0.87 -8.63 6.46
N VAL A 121 0.40 -9.88 6.35
CA VAL A 121 -0.12 -10.62 7.50
C VAL A 121 0.98 -11.51 8.07
N VAL A 122 1.20 -11.39 9.37
CA VAL A 122 2.19 -12.17 10.12
C VAL A 122 1.45 -12.99 11.17
N ALA A 123 1.44 -14.30 10.98
CA ALA A 123 0.96 -15.24 11.97
C ALA A 123 2.00 -15.35 13.09
N VAL A 124 1.57 -15.24 14.35
CA VAL A 124 2.46 -15.23 15.52
C VAL A 124 1.97 -16.17 16.62
N VAL A 125 2.89 -16.93 17.19
CA VAL A 125 2.61 -17.84 18.31
C VAL A 125 2.35 -17.02 19.59
N ASP A 126 3.13 -15.97 19.81
CA ASP A 126 3.01 -15.06 20.96
C ASP A 126 2.63 -13.65 20.46
N ILE A 127 1.32 -13.37 20.50
CA ILE A 127 0.78 -12.09 20.03
C ILE A 127 1.26 -10.91 20.89
N ASP A 128 1.45 -11.10 22.20
CA ASP A 128 1.86 -10.03 23.11
C ASP A 128 3.33 -9.66 22.92
N ALA A 129 4.19 -10.65 22.71
CA ALA A 129 5.59 -10.43 22.33
C ALA A 129 5.68 -9.70 20.98
N ALA A 130 4.89 -10.12 19.98
CA ALA A 130 4.87 -9.49 18.67
C ALA A 130 4.42 -8.02 18.74
N ARG A 131 3.32 -7.75 19.46
CA ARG A 131 2.83 -6.37 19.69
C ARG A 131 3.90 -5.50 20.33
N THR A 132 4.57 -6.02 21.35
CA THR A 132 5.65 -5.31 22.05
C THR A 132 6.81 -4.99 21.10
N PHE A 133 7.22 -5.96 20.28
CA PHE A 133 8.31 -5.78 19.31
C PHE A 133 8.00 -4.70 18.28
N PHE A 134 6.80 -4.70 17.68
CA PHE A 134 6.40 -3.67 16.73
C PHE A 134 6.25 -2.29 17.38
N ALA A 135 5.70 -2.22 18.59
CA ALA A 135 5.59 -0.97 19.33
C ALA A 135 6.97 -0.36 19.65
N GLN A 136 7.99 -1.17 19.95
CA GLN A 136 9.37 -0.70 20.17
C GLN A 136 9.98 -0.05 18.94
N MET A 137 9.58 -0.46 17.74
CA MET A 137 10.01 0.16 16.48
C MET A 137 9.22 1.43 16.13
N GLY A 138 8.22 1.81 16.95
CA GLY A 138 7.40 3.00 16.76
C GLY A 138 6.14 2.79 15.91
N PHE A 139 5.74 1.54 15.66
CA PHE A 139 4.42 1.26 15.08
C PHE A 139 3.33 1.58 16.10
N ARG A 140 2.23 2.18 15.63
CA ARG A 140 0.98 2.23 16.39
C ARG A 140 0.35 0.85 16.27
N VAL A 141 0.18 0.16 17.40
CA VAL A 141 -0.39 -1.19 17.44
C VAL A 141 -1.77 -1.11 18.07
N GLU A 142 -2.82 -1.30 17.28
CA GLU A 142 -4.22 -1.17 17.69
C GLU A 142 -4.96 -2.51 17.53
N PRO A 143 -5.87 -2.86 18.45
CA PRO A 143 -6.71 -4.04 18.29
C PRO A 143 -7.67 -3.87 17.12
N THR A 144 -8.08 -4.99 16.52
CA THR A 144 -9.20 -5.00 15.56
C THR A 144 -10.50 -5.44 16.26
N ASP A 145 -11.54 -5.72 15.48
CA ASP A 145 -12.77 -6.37 15.93
C ASP A 145 -12.56 -7.84 16.35
N ASP A 146 -11.37 -8.39 16.12
CA ASP A 146 -10.94 -9.72 16.56
C ASP A 146 -9.86 -9.62 17.67
N PRO A 147 -10.10 -10.20 18.85
CA PRO A 147 -9.20 -10.06 20.01
C PRO A 147 -7.82 -10.71 19.80
N ALA A 148 -7.67 -11.62 18.84
CA ALA A 148 -6.38 -12.24 18.52
C ALA A 148 -5.66 -11.54 17.36
N MET A 149 -6.16 -10.40 16.89
CA MET A 149 -5.63 -9.68 15.74
C MET A 149 -5.37 -8.21 16.06
N PHE A 150 -4.22 -7.72 15.59
CA PHE A 150 -3.78 -6.34 15.80
C PHE A 150 -3.24 -5.75 14.51
N LEU A 151 -3.56 -4.47 14.27
CA LEU A 151 -2.97 -3.68 13.20
C LEU A 151 -1.76 -2.93 13.76
N ALA A 152 -0.59 -3.22 13.22
CA ALA A 152 0.62 -2.45 13.43
C ALA A 152 0.84 -1.52 12.24
N GLU A 153 0.71 -0.21 12.46
CA GLU A 153 0.80 0.80 11.41
C GLU A 153 1.90 1.83 11.67
N ALA A 154 2.70 2.13 10.65
CA ALA A 154 3.69 3.19 10.69
C ALA A 154 3.86 3.84 9.31
N GLY A 155 3.46 5.10 9.18
CA GLY A 155 3.79 5.90 8.00
C GLY A 155 3.24 5.39 6.67
N GLY A 156 2.09 4.70 6.68
CA GLY A 156 1.50 4.06 5.50
C GLY A 156 1.96 2.62 5.26
N VAL A 157 2.80 2.07 6.15
CA VAL A 157 3.10 0.64 6.21
C VAL A 157 2.13 -0.03 7.18
N THR A 158 1.51 -1.12 6.74
CA THR A 158 0.52 -1.88 7.51
C THR A 158 0.97 -3.33 7.64
N VAL A 159 1.07 -3.79 8.90
CA VAL A 159 1.32 -5.20 9.23
C VAL A 159 0.17 -5.68 10.11
N VAL A 160 -0.47 -6.78 9.72
CA VAL A 160 -1.50 -7.43 10.54
C VAL A 160 -0.83 -8.54 11.35
N LEU A 161 -0.88 -8.43 12.67
CA LEU A 161 -0.40 -9.46 13.58
C LEU A 161 -1.57 -10.35 13.95
N LEU A 162 -1.44 -11.65 13.70
CA LEU A 162 -2.50 -12.63 13.93
C LEU A 162 -2.01 -13.75 14.85
N GLY A 163 -2.61 -13.83 16.05
CA GLY A 163 -2.48 -14.97 16.93
C GLY A 163 -3.54 -16.04 16.66
N ALA A 164 -3.32 -17.25 17.18
CA ALA A 164 -4.29 -18.34 17.08
C ALA A 164 -5.68 -17.95 17.64
N GLY A 165 -5.71 -17.30 18.81
CA GLY A 165 -6.96 -17.12 19.56
C GLY A 165 -7.69 -18.45 19.73
N ASP A 166 -8.99 -18.44 19.47
CA ASP A 166 -9.85 -19.63 19.49
C ASP A 166 -10.00 -20.32 18.12
N ASP A 167 -9.24 -19.90 17.10
CA ASP A 167 -9.37 -20.41 15.74
C ASP A 167 -8.45 -21.63 15.51
N PRO A 168 -9.04 -22.83 15.28
CA PRO A 168 -8.25 -24.04 15.11
C PRO A 168 -7.44 -24.05 13.82
N ALA A 169 -7.85 -23.33 12.77
CA ALA A 169 -7.13 -23.29 11.50
C ALA A 169 -5.85 -22.44 11.63
N VAL A 170 -5.92 -21.32 12.33
CA VAL A 170 -4.72 -20.50 12.63
C VAL A 170 -3.79 -21.27 13.57
N ARG A 171 -4.34 -21.99 14.57
CA ARG A 171 -3.53 -22.83 15.47
C ARG A 171 -2.79 -23.93 14.72
N ALA A 172 -3.48 -24.68 13.86
CA ALA A 172 -2.86 -25.72 13.05
C ALA A 172 -1.74 -25.18 12.16
N HIS A 173 -1.96 -24.02 11.53
CA HIS A 173 -0.92 -23.34 10.74
C HIS A 173 0.31 -22.97 11.59
N LEU A 174 0.09 -22.40 12.79
CA LEU A 174 1.18 -22.04 13.69
C LEU A 174 1.92 -23.28 14.25
N ASP A 175 1.23 -24.39 14.49
CA ASP A 175 1.84 -25.64 14.94
C ASP A 175 2.71 -26.27 13.84
N GLU A 176 2.32 -26.12 12.57
CA GLU A 176 3.04 -26.66 11.42
C GLU A 176 4.22 -25.78 10.98
N TYR A 177 4.00 -24.47 10.88
CA TYR A 177 4.95 -23.53 10.26
C TYR A 177 5.64 -22.57 11.24
N GLY A 178 5.14 -22.48 12.49
CA GLY A 178 5.61 -21.48 13.45
C GLY A 178 5.15 -20.06 13.11
N SER A 179 5.80 -19.06 13.72
CA SER A 179 5.52 -17.65 13.41
C SER A 179 6.16 -17.24 12.08
N GLY A 180 5.46 -16.45 11.27
CA GLY A 180 5.98 -16.02 9.97
C GLY A 180 4.99 -15.18 9.17
N VAL A 181 5.47 -14.65 8.04
CA VAL A 181 4.60 -14.01 7.04
C VAL A 181 3.68 -15.08 6.48
N GLN A 182 2.37 -14.91 6.64
CA GLN A 182 1.39 -15.83 6.09
C GLN A 182 0.98 -15.42 4.68
N HIS A 183 0.71 -14.14 4.42
CA HIS A 183 0.57 -13.63 3.06
C HIS A 183 1.00 -12.18 2.91
N ILE A 184 1.28 -11.80 1.67
CA ILE A 184 1.52 -10.42 1.25
C ILE A 184 0.36 -9.98 0.35
N ALA A 185 -0.31 -8.91 0.72
CA ALA A 185 -1.42 -8.37 -0.07
C ALA A 185 -0.94 -7.25 -1.00
N ILE A 186 -1.34 -7.32 -2.27
CA ILE A 186 -1.06 -6.33 -3.31
C ILE A 186 -2.35 -5.57 -3.60
N GLU A 187 -2.33 -4.25 -3.46
CA GLU A 187 -3.42 -3.39 -3.91
C GLU A 187 -3.48 -3.39 -5.44
N VAL A 188 -4.67 -3.65 -5.99
CA VAL A 188 -4.94 -3.65 -7.43
C VAL A 188 -6.11 -2.74 -7.77
N LEU A 189 -6.09 -2.14 -8.96
CA LEU A 189 -7.17 -1.28 -9.43
C LEU A 189 -8.50 -2.03 -9.63
N ASN A 190 -8.43 -3.34 -9.90
CA ASN A 190 -9.60 -4.17 -10.13
C ASN A 190 -9.30 -5.65 -9.83
N ALA A 191 -9.98 -6.24 -8.84
CA ALA A 191 -9.73 -7.63 -8.44
C ALA A 191 -10.19 -8.63 -9.50
N GLY A 192 -11.34 -8.39 -10.14
CA GLY A 192 -11.88 -9.26 -11.20
C GLY A 192 -10.97 -9.35 -12.43
N PHE A 193 -10.43 -8.22 -12.89
CA PHE A 193 -9.44 -8.18 -13.96
C PHE A 193 -8.16 -8.93 -13.56
N THR A 194 -7.69 -8.73 -12.33
CA THR A 194 -6.51 -9.42 -11.78
C THR A 194 -6.71 -10.94 -11.76
N GLN A 195 -7.87 -11.41 -11.30
CA GLN A 195 -8.23 -12.84 -11.34
C GLN A 195 -8.15 -13.40 -12.78
N GLN A 196 -8.70 -12.69 -13.76
CA GLN A 196 -8.66 -13.13 -15.16
C GLN A 196 -7.22 -13.15 -15.71
N ALA A 197 -6.40 -12.17 -15.34
CA ALA A 197 -4.99 -12.10 -15.72
C ALA A 197 -4.20 -13.30 -15.17
N LEU A 198 -4.39 -13.62 -13.89
CA LEU A 198 -3.76 -14.78 -13.24
C LEU A 198 -4.23 -16.11 -13.84
N ALA A 199 -5.52 -16.23 -14.15
CA ALA A 199 -6.07 -17.42 -14.79
C ALA A 199 -5.45 -17.66 -16.18
N ARG A 200 -5.23 -16.60 -16.97
CA ARG A 200 -4.60 -16.69 -18.31
C ARG A 200 -3.16 -17.18 -18.26
N THR A 201 -2.42 -16.90 -17.18
CA THR A 201 -1.04 -17.35 -16.98
C THR A 201 -0.96 -18.68 -16.24
N GLY A 202 -2.10 -19.25 -15.83
CA GLY A 202 -2.18 -20.54 -15.13
C GLY A 202 -1.78 -20.47 -13.66
N VAL A 203 -1.82 -19.30 -13.03
CA VAL A 203 -1.53 -19.14 -11.60
C VAL A 203 -2.67 -19.75 -10.78
N PRO A 204 -2.41 -20.76 -9.92
CA PRO A 204 -3.44 -21.39 -9.12
C PRO A 204 -3.98 -20.46 -8.02
N LEU A 205 -5.31 -20.36 -7.95
CA LEU A 205 -6.02 -19.56 -6.95
C LEU A 205 -6.54 -20.45 -5.82
N LEU A 206 -6.48 -19.91 -4.61
CA LEU A 206 -7.13 -20.50 -3.43
C LEU A 206 -8.60 -20.09 -3.34
N THR A 207 -8.89 -18.85 -3.73
CA THR A 207 -10.26 -18.31 -3.73
C THR A 207 -10.54 -17.57 -5.03
N ASP A 208 -11.80 -17.58 -5.45
CA ASP A 208 -12.31 -16.55 -6.36
C ASP A 208 -12.34 -15.18 -5.65
N VAL A 209 -12.71 -14.11 -6.37
CA VAL A 209 -12.96 -12.80 -5.77
C VAL A 209 -14.06 -12.90 -4.71
N ILE A 210 -13.70 -12.55 -3.49
CA ILE A 210 -14.56 -12.39 -2.33
C ILE A 210 -14.80 -10.90 -2.14
N VAL A 211 -16.05 -10.50 -1.90
CA VAL A 211 -16.41 -9.11 -1.60
C VAL A 211 -16.95 -9.05 -0.18
N ASP A 212 -16.37 -8.17 0.64
CA ASP A 212 -16.84 -7.97 2.01
C ASP A 212 -17.98 -6.94 2.11
N GLN A 213 -18.48 -6.74 3.32
CA GLN A 213 -19.56 -5.80 3.62
C GLN A 213 -19.22 -4.33 3.31
N ASP A 214 -17.93 -4.01 3.28
CA ASP A 214 -17.39 -2.67 3.07
C ASP A 214 -17.05 -2.42 1.58
N GLY A 215 -17.22 -3.42 0.72
CA GLY A 215 -16.94 -3.36 -0.71
C GLY A 215 -15.48 -3.66 -1.07
N HIS A 216 -14.68 -4.18 -0.15
CA HIS A 216 -13.35 -4.64 -0.50
C HIS A 216 -13.46 -5.95 -1.29
N GLU A 217 -12.85 -5.97 -2.49
CA GLU A 217 -12.75 -7.16 -3.31
C GLU A 217 -11.37 -7.79 -3.09
N GLN A 218 -11.32 -9.09 -2.80
CA GLN A 218 -10.08 -9.79 -2.49
C GLN A 218 -10.02 -11.16 -3.14
N LEU A 219 -8.84 -11.57 -3.59
CA LEU A 219 -8.56 -12.95 -3.98
C LEU A 219 -7.19 -13.38 -3.46
N PHE A 220 -6.99 -14.69 -3.32
CA PHE A 220 -5.74 -15.26 -2.83
C PHE A 220 -5.23 -16.33 -3.77
N THR A 221 -3.92 -16.34 -4.00
CA THR A 221 -3.25 -17.47 -4.65
C THR A 221 -3.16 -18.64 -3.68
N VAL A 222 -2.87 -19.83 -4.18
CA VAL A 222 -2.33 -20.88 -3.32
C VAL A 222 -0.94 -20.46 -2.80
N LEU A 223 -0.46 -21.14 -1.75
CA LEU A 223 0.93 -21.03 -1.32
C LEU A 223 1.84 -21.52 -2.45
N ASP A 224 2.76 -20.66 -2.91
CA ASP A 224 3.77 -21.10 -3.86
C ASP A 224 4.84 -21.93 -3.13
N PRO A 225 4.98 -23.23 -3.43
CA PRO A 225 5.95 -24.09 -2.75
C PRO A 225 7.41 -23.70 -3.04
N ALA A 226 7.67 -22.97 -4.13
CA ALA A 226 9.03 -22.57 -4.49
C ALA A 226 9.53 -21.39 -3.64
N THR A 227 8.65 -20.44 -3.33
CA THR A 227 8.99 -19.25 -2.54
C THR A 227 8.52 -19.32 -1.08
N GLY A 228 7.57 -20.19 -0.77
CA GLY A 228 6.89 -20.20 0.52
C GLY A 228 5.99 -18.98 0.74
N VAL A 229 5.64 -18.25 -0.33
CA VAL A 229 4.84 -17.03 -0.26
C VAL A 229 3.44 -17.29 -0.79
N GLN A 230 2.44 -16.81 -0.05
CA GLN A 230 1.09 -16.65 -0.53
C GLN A 230 0.85 -15.17 -0.87
N LEU A 231 0.25 -14.91 -2.03
CA LEU A 231 -0.13 -13.56 -2.43
C LEU A 231 -1.64 -13.38 -2.30
N GLY A 232 -2.04 -12.25 -1.72
CA GLY A 232 -3.39 -11.72 -1.80
C GLY A 232 -3.43 -10.54 -2.77
N PHE A 233 -4.54 -10.36 -3.46
CA PHE A 233 -4.81 -9.16 -4.25
C PHE A 233 -6.07 -8.50 -3.72
N ILE A 234 -6.02 -7.20 -3.46
CA ILE A 234 -7.11 -6.43 -2.87
C ILE A 234 -7.43 -5.21 -3.73
N SER A 235 -8.69 -5.01 -4.07
CA SER A 235 -9.23 -3.76 -4.59
C SER A 235 -10.15 -3.16 -3.54
N ARG A 236 -9.87 -1.93 -3.11
CA ARG A 236 -10.70 -1.23 -2.13
C ARG A 236 -11.72 -0.37 -2.86
N THR A 237 -12.89 -0.92 -3.14
CA THR A 237 -13.98 -0.17 -3.77
C THR A 237 -14.83 0.48 -2.69
N GLY A 238 -15.09 1.80 -2.78
CA GLY A 238 -15.87 2.54 -1.78
C GLY A 238 -15.02 3.39 -0.81
N HIS A 239 -15.33 3.33 0.47
CA HIS A 239 -14.60 4.08 1.51
C HIS A 239 -13.33 3.30 1.90
N ARG A 240 -12.19 3.98 2.05
CA ARG A 240 -10.93 3.37 2.51
C ARG A 240 -11.00 3.00 3.99
N LEU A 241 -11.75 1.95 4.30
CA LEU A 241 -11.90 1.43 5.65
C LEU A 241 -10.77 0.44 5.97
N PRO A 242 -10.41 0.27 7.25
CA PRO A 242 -9.51 -0.80 7.66
C PRO A 242 -10.00 -2.17 7.17
N MET A 243 -9.06 -3.08 6.95
CA MET A 243 -9.38 -4.47 6.61
C MET A 243 -10.25 -5.11 7.71
N SER A 244 -11.32 -5.79 7.32
CA SER A 244 -12.10 -6.62 8.24
C SER A 244 -11.30 -7.85 8.69
N SER A 245 -11.26 -8.12 10.00
CA SER A 245 -10.64 -9.34 10.54
C SER A 245 -11.29 -10.61 10.00
N HIS A 246 -12.57 -10.53 9.62
CA HIS A 246 -13.32 -11.63 9.04
C HIS A 246 -12.65 -12.18 7.77
N ASN A 247 -12.20 -11.32 6.88
CA ASN A 247 -11.60 -11.74 5.61
C ASN A 247 -10.25 -12.42 5.83
N VAL A 248 -9.45 -11.91 6.78
CA VAL A 248 -8.17 -12.52 7.15
C VAL A 248 -8.39 -13.92 7.70
N ARG A 249 -9.43 -14.14 8.55
CA ARG A 249 -9.77 -15.49 9.03
C ARG A 249 -10.38 -16.39 7.97
N ALA A 250 -11.20 -15.85 7.08
CA ALA A 250 -11.79 -16.60 5.97
C ALA A 250 -10.72 -17.27 5.11
N LEU A 251 -9.56 -16.62 4.94
CA LEU A 251 -8.39 -17.19 4.27
C LEU A 251 -7.88 -18.48 4.94
N PHE A 252 -7.71 -18.47 6.27
CA PHE A 252 -7.27 -19.67 7.01
C PHE A 252 -8.29 -20.80 6.92
N THR A 253 -9.59 -20.46 6.91
CA THR A 253 -10.64 -21.46 6.69
C THR A 253 -10.55 -22.05 5.29
N ALA A 254 -10.26 -21.25 4.26
CA ALA A 254 -10.10 -21.73 2.88
C ALA A 254 -8.86 -22.62 2.70
N LEU A 255 -7.77 -22.35 3.42
CA LEU A 255 -6.54 -23.17 3.38
C LEU A 255 -6.74 -24.62 3.85
N HIS A 256 -7.78 -24.89 4.65
CA HIS A 256 -8.03 -26.20 5.27
C HIS A 256 -9.27 -26.92 4.69
N ARG A 257 -9.79 -26.48 3.54
CA ARG A 257 -10.85 -27.17 2.78
C ARG A 257 -10.25 -28.11 1.74
#